data_AF-A0A970QJ51-F1
#
_entry.id   AF-A0A970QJ51-F1
#
_cell.length_a   1.000
_cell.length_b   1.000
_cell.length_c   1.000
_cell.angle_alpha   90.00
_cell.angle_beta   90.00
_cell.angle_gamma   90.00
#
_symmetry.space_group_name_H-M   'P 1'
#
loop_
_entity.id
_entity.type
_entity.pdbx_description
1 polymer ?
#
loop_
_entity_poly.entity_id
_entity_poly.type
_entity_poly.pdbx_seq_one_letter_code
_entity_poly.pdbx_strand_id
1 'polypeptide(L)'
;MVTLNNDSSEKKGSDFIEEMLSKGVGILGSLAEATIAVSKQASIDSTRHLINFHRSAIMKGLNLVAKAHDVAEDSLLSSVKEGKWLPGEGKEIIDAWSESMKNGLEDFSKVTDKSFELLIQFLDRVEKEKAAAEAKDAEAEEAVVVDVDPIPVEDAPEDSFESAGDGV
;
A
#
# COMPACT_ATOMS: atom_id res chain seq x y z
N MET A 1 -19.66 -14.16 52.19
CA MET A 1 -19.36 -12.86 51.55
C MET A 1 -18.25 -13.13 50.55
N VAL A 2 -18.60 -13.31 49.27
CA VAL A 2 -17.64 -13.48 48.17
C VAL A 2 -17.96 -12.35 47.19
N THR A 3 -17.13 -11.32 47.20
CA THR A 3 -17.21 -10.21 46.26
C THR A 3 -16.66 -10.68 44.92
N LEU A 4 -17.47 -10.48 43.88
CA LEU A 4 -17.23 -10.79 42.48
C LEU A 4 -16.03 -9.97 41.97
N ASN A 5 -14.95 -10.64 41.57
CA ASN A 5 -13.84 -10.03 40.82
C ASN A 5 -14.13 -9.88 39.31
N ASN A 6 -15.38 -10.09 38.88
CA ASN A 6 -15.74 -10.11 37.46
C ASN A 6 -15.68 -8.70 36.80
N ASP A 7 -15.98 -7.65 37.57
CA ASP A 7 -16.14 -6.26 37.08
C ASP A 7 -14.84 -5.64 36.49
N SER A 8 -13.66 -6.14 36.90
CA SER A 8 -12.38 -5.61 36.44
C SER A 8 -11.93 -6.17 35.08
N SER A 9 -12.37 -7.38 34.71
CA SER A 9 -11.95 -8.04 33.48
C SER A 9 -12.81 -7.61 32.28
N GLU A 10 -14.12 -7.47 32.51
CA GLU A 10 -15.07 -6.97 31.52
C GLU A 10 -14.79 -5.52 31.11
N LYS A 11 -14.45 -4.64 32.07
CA LYS A 11 -14.02 -3.26 31.77
C LYS A 11 -12.76 -3.21 30.92
N LYS A 12 -11.74 -4.01 31.25
CA LYS A 12 -10.50 -4.06 30.45
C LYS A 12 -10.75 -4.52 29.01
N GLY A 13 -11.66 -5.48 28.82
CA GLY A 13 -12.06 -5.94 27.50
C GLY A 13 -12.79 -4.87 26.69
N SER A 14 -13.75 -4.16 27.30
CA SER A 14 -14.49 -3.08 26.62
C SER A 14 -13.59 -1.91 26.25
N ASP A 15 -12.72 -1.48 27.17
CA ASP A 15 -11.79 -0.37 26.95
C ASP A 15 -10.82 -0.68 25.80
N PHE A 16 -10.35 -1.93 25.73
CA PHE A 16 -9.51 -2.39 24.62
C PHE A 16 -10.26 -2.38 23.28
N ILE A 17 -11.51 -2.85 23.24
CA ILE A 17 -12.32 -2.84 22.00
C ILE A 17 -12.60 -1.40 21.54
N GLU A 18 -12.92 -0.50 22.45
CA GLU A 18 -13.16 0.91 22.15
C GLU A 18 -11.88 1.59 21.62
N GLU A 19 -10.73 1.27 22.21
CA GLU A 19 -9.42 1.71 21.72
C GLU A 19 -9.11 1.16 20.31
N MET A 20 -9.42 -0.12 20.05
CA MET A 20 -9.23 -0.74 18.73
C MET A 20 -10.14 -0.10 17.67
N LEU A 21 -11.40 0.16 17.98
CA LEU A 21 -12.35 0.81 17.07
C LEU A 21 -11.90 2.23 16.74
N SER A 22 -11.49 3.00 17.75
CA SER A 22 -10.98 4.37 17.56
C SER A 22 -9.72 4.38 16.68
N LYS A 23 -8.77 3.46 16.94
CA LYS A 23 -7.58 3.28 16.09
C LYS A 23 -7.92 2.85 14.67
N GLY A 24 -8.90 1.95 14.50
CA GLY A 24 -9.35 1.49 13.18
C GLY A 24 -9.93 2.62 12.33
N VAL A 25 -10.79 3.46 12.91
CA VAL A 25 -11.35 4.65 12.24
C VAL A 25 -10.24 5.65 11.87
N GLY A 26 -9.27 5.87 12.76
CA GLY A 26 -8.12 6.74 12.49
C GLY A 26 -7.28 6.27 11.30
N ILE A 27 -7.00 4.97 11.20
CA ILE A 27 -6.25 4.38 10.08
C ILE A 27 -7.00 4.56 8.76
N LEU A 28 -8.32 4.36 8.74
CA LEU A 28 -9.15 4.55 7.54
C LEU A 28 -9.20 6.02 7.10
N GLY A 29 -9.27 6.96 8.05
CA GLY A 29 -9.22 8.39 7.77
C GLY A 29 -7.90 8.79 7.10
N SER A 30 -6.77 8.40 7.70
CA SER A 30 -5.45 8.61 7.08
C SER A 30 -5.34 7.91 5.71
N LEU A 31 -6.00 6.76 5.54
CA LEU A 31 -6.01 6.03 4.28
C LEU A 31 -6.66 6.83 3.16
N ALA A 32 -7.84 7.38 3.44
CA ALA A 32 -8.59 8.21 2.51
C ALA A 32 -7.82 9.47 2.14
N GLU A 33 -7.23 10.17 3.11
CA GLU A 33 -6.46 11.40 2.88
C GLU A 33 -5.23 11.17 1.99
N ALA A 34 -4.44 10.14 2.27
CA ALA A 34 -3.25 9.82 1.47
C ALA A 34 -3.62 9.40 0.04
N THR A 35 -4.70 8.62 -0.13
CA THR A 35 -5.21 8.22 -1.45
C THR A 35 -5.61 9.44 -2.29
N ILE A 36 -6.31 10.40 -1.67
CA ILE A 36 -6.71 11.65 -2.32
C ILE A 36 -5.49 12.49 -2.73
N ALA A 37 -4.51 12.63 -1.83
CA ALA A 37 -3.31 13.45 -2.07
C ALA A 37 -2.44 12.90 -3.23
N VAL A 38 -2.26 11.58 -3.31
CA VAL A 38 -1.39 10.94 -4.31
C VAL A 38 -2.04 10.86 -5.70
N SER A 39 -3.36 10.73 -5.79
CA SER A 39 -4.08 10.67 -7.08
C SER A 39 -3.86 11.89 -7.98
N LYS A 40 -3.48 13.04 -7.42
CA LYS A 40 -3.24 14.28 -8.16
C LYS A 40 -1.89 14.33 -8.88
N GLN A 41 -0.95 13.43 -8.57
CA GLN A 41 0.38 13.37 -9.16
C GLN A 41 0.70 11.91 -9.53
N ALA A 42 0.07 11.38 -10.58
CA ALA A 42 0.25 9.98 -11.00
C ALA A 42 1.67 9.75 -11.54
N SER A 43 2.51 9.06 -10.77
CA SER A 43 3.82 8.54 -11.16
C SER A 43 4.00 7.13 -10.60
N ILE A 44 5.01 6.41 -11.07
CA ILE A 44 5.36 5.08 -10.54
C ILE A 44 5.70 5.19 -9.05
N ASP A 45 6.47 6.20 -8.66
CA ASP A 45 6.86 6.44 -7.26
C ASP A 45 5.68 6.79 -6.35
N SER A 46 4.75 7.59 -6.84
CA SER A 46 3.56 7.97 -6.08
C SER A 46 2.63 6.77 -5.89
N THR A 47 2.45 5.97 -6.94
CA THR A 47 1.71 4.69 -6.88
C THR A 47 2.35 3.70 -5.90
N ARG A 48 3.68 3.58 -5.93
CA ARG A 48 4.46 2.74 -5.00
C ARG A 48 4.27 3.17 -3.55
N HIS A 49 4.30 4.47 -3.27
CA HIS A 49 4.04 5.00 -1.93
C HIS A 49 2.64 4.64 -1.44
N LEU A 50 1.62 4.80 -2.31
CA LEU A 50 0.24 4.48 -1.96
C LEU A 50 0.05 2.99 -1.63
N ILE A 51 0.62 2.10 -2.45
CA ILE A 51 0.55 0.64 -2.23
C ILE A 51 1.22 0.27 -0.91
N ASN A 52 2.42 0.78 -0.63
CA ASN A 52 3.13 0.49 0.63
C ASN A 52 2.36 0.99 1.86
N PHE A 53 1.77 2.18 1.75
CA PHE A 53 0.96 2.73 2.81
C PHE A 53 -0.33 1.93 3.03
N HIS A 54 -1.04 1.55 1.97
CA HIS A 54 -2.23 0.70 2.05
C HIS A 54 -1.90 -0.68 2.65
N ARG A 55 -0.78 -1.29 2.23
CA ARG A 55 -0.24 -2.53 2.83
C ARG A 55 -0.06 -2.36 4.33
N SER A 56 0.65 -1.31 4.75
CA SER A 56 0.94 -1.04 6.16
C SER A 56 -0.34 -0.85 6.98
N ALA A 57 -1.31 -0.10 6.45
CA ALA A 57 -2.60 0.14 7.08
C ALA A 57 -3.38 -1.17 7.30
N ILE A 58 -3.51 -2.00 6.26
CA ILE A 58 -4.21 -3.28 6.35
C ILE A 58 -3.49 -4.23 7.30
N MET A 59 -2.17 -4.40 7.18
CA MET A 59 -1.42 -5.32 8.03
C MET A 59 -1.47 -4.92 9.51
N LYS A 60 -1.44 -3.61 9.80
CA LYS A 60 -1.69 -3.10 11.16
C LYS A 60 -3.11 -3.42 11.60
N GLY A 61 -4.12 -3.18 10.76
CA GLY A 61 -5.52 -3.50 11.04
C GLY A 61 -5.73 -4.98 11.36
N LEU A 62 -5.18 -5.89 10.55
CA LEU A 62 -5.27 -7.33 10.78
C LEU A 62 -4.60 -7.77 12.08
N ASN A 63 -3.46 -7.17 12.44
CA ASN A 63 -2.83 -7.42 13.74
C ASN A 63 -3.68 -6.92 14.91
N LEU A 64 -4.37 -5.78 14.76
CA LEU A 64 -5.31 -5.31 15.78
C LEU A 64 -6.49 -6.29 15.94
N VAL A 65 -7.03 -6.80 14.83
CA VAL A 65 -8.08 -7.84 14.84
C VAL A 65 -7.58 -9.12 15.52
N ALA A 66 -6.35 -9.55 15.25
CA ALA A 66 -5.77 -10.73 15.89
C ALA A 66 -5.70 -10.58 17.41
N LYS A 67 -5.22 -9.43 17.89
CA LYS A 67 -5.17 -9.15 19.34
C LYS A 67 -6.55 -9.06 19.97
N ALA A 68 -7.53 -8.48 19.28
CA ALA A 68 -8.91 -8.45 19.76
C ALA A 68 -9.53 -9.83 19.83
N HIS A 69 -9.22 -10.68 18.85
CA HIS A 69 -9.62 -12.07 18.86
C HIS A 69 -9.02 -12.82 20.05
N ASP A 70 -7.72 -12.68 20.31
CA ASP A 70 -7.05 -13.32 21.47
C ASP A 70 -7.73 -12.93 22.80
N VAL A 71 -8.02 -11.63 23.00
CA VAL A 71 -8.71 -11.14 24.22
C VAL A 71 -10.15 -11.67 24.31
N ALA A 72 -10.88 -11.70 23.20
CA ALA A 72 -12.24 -12.20 23.17
C ALA A 72 -12.28 -13.72 23.41
N GLU A 73 -11.33 -14.47 22.85
CA GLU A 73 -11.15 -15.89 23.09
C GLU A 73 -10.84 -16.18 24.55
N ASP A 74 -9.86 -15.50 25.13
CA ASP A 74 -9.49 -15.73 26.53
C ASP A 74 -10.70 -15.54 27.46
N SER A 75 -11.52 -14.52 27.22
CA SER A 75 -12.73 -14.22 27.99
C SER A 75 -13.88 -15.20 27.73
N LEU A 76 -14.17 -15.49 26.45
CA LEU A 76 -15.28 -16.35 26.04
C LEU A 76 -14.98 -17.83 26.33
N LEU A 77 -13.80 -18.31 25.96
CA LEU A 77 -13.40 -19.71 26.14
C LEU A 77 -13.28 -20.06 27.61
N SER A 78 -12.73 -19.18 28.46
CA SER A 78 -12.68 -19.44 29.90
C SER A 78 -14.09 -19.56 30.50
N SER A 79 -14.95 -18.58 30.22
CA SER A 79 -16.33 -18.54 30.74
C SER A 79 -17.18 -19.72 30.26
N VAL A 80 -17.03 -20.11 28.99
CA VAL A 80 -17.84 -21.18 28.40
C VAL A 80 -17.32 -22.57 28.80
N LYS A 81 -16.00 -22.78 28.88
CA LYS A 81 -15.41 -24.09 29.25
C LYS A 81 -15.57 -24.44 30.73
N GLU A 82 -15.66 -23.45 31.61
CA GLU A 82 -15.93 -23.64 33.04
C GLU A 82 -17.39 -24.02 33.32
N GLY A 83 -18.28 -23.79 32.36
CA GLY A 83 -19.69 -24.15 32.46
C GLY A 83 -19.90 -25.65 32.59
N LYS A 84 -20.47 -26.10 33.72
CA LYS A 84 -20.93 -27.49 33.92
C LYS A 84 -22.04 -27.92 32.95
N TRP A 85 -22.67 -26.96 32.27
CA TRP A 85 -23.74 -27.15 31.31
C TRP A 85 -23.24 -27.61 29.93
N LEU A 86 -21.93 -27.44 29.64
CA LEU A 86 -21.35 -27.75 28.35
C LEU A 86 -20.77 -29.18 28.33
N PRO A 87 -21.33 -30.11 27.54
CA PRO A 87 -20.79 -31.44 27.40
C PRO A 87 -19.40 -31.43 26.72
N GLY A 88 -18.65 -32.53 26.86
CA GLY A 88 -17.29 -32.65 26.32
C GLY A 88 -17.19 -32.32 24.82
N GLU A 89 -18.12 -32.85 24.01
CA GLU A 89 -18.22 -32.56 22.57
C GLU A 89 -18.35 -31.05 22.28
N GLY A 90 -19.10 -30.31 23.11
CA GLY A 90 -19.24 -28.86 22.97
C GLY A 90 -17.94 -28.11 23.23
N LYS A 91 -17.07 -28.62 24.13
CA LYS A 91 -15.75 -28.04 24.38
C LYS A 91 -14.82 -28.25 23.18
N GLU A 92 -14.85 -29.46 22.60
CA GLU A 92 -14.06 -29.79 21.40
C GLU A 92 -14.47 -28.95 20.18
N ILE A 93 -15.78 -28.73 19.98
CA ILE A 93 -16.28 -27.86 18.90
C ILE A 93 -15.79 -26.42 19.07
N ILE A 94 -15.80 -25.91 20.30
CA ILE A 94 -15.34 -24.56 20.61
C ILE A 94 -13.83 -24.43 20.36
N ASP A 95 -13.04 -25.44 20.73
CA ASP A 95 -11.60 -25.48 20.46
C ASP A 95 -11.31 -25.51 18.97
N ALA A 96 -12.02 -26.34 18.20
CA ALA A 96 -11.86 -26.42 16.76
C ALA A 96 -12.27 -25.10 16.06
N TRP A 97 -13.33 -24.45 16.52
CA TRP A 97 -13.76 -23.14 16.00
C TRP A 97 -12.71 -22.05 16.28
N SER A 98 -12.22 -22.00 17.52
CA SER A 98 -11.15 -21.11 17.99
C SER A 98 -9.90 -21.23 17.10
N GLU A 99 -9.39 -22.45 16.96
CA GLU A 99 -8.23 -22.74 16.12
C GLU A 99 -8.47 -22.37 14.65
N SER A 100 -9.65 -22.67 14.12
CA SER A 100 -10.01 -22.33 12.73
C SER A 100 -10.04 -20.81 12.50
N MET A 101 -10.53 -20.03 13.46
CA MET A 101 -10.56 -18.56 13.34
C MET A 101 -9.15 -17.97 13.35
N LYS A 102 -8.29 -18.46 14.24
CA LYS A 102 -6.89 -18.05 14.32
C LYS A 102 -6.13 -18.36 13.03
N ASN A 103 -6.24 -19.61 12.55
CA ASN A 103 -5.61 -20.05 11.31
C ASN A 103 -6.12 -19.25 10.10
N GLY A 104 -7.43 -19.01 10.02
CA GLY A 104 -8.03 -18.22 8.95
C GLY A 104 -7.51 -16.79 8.90
N LEU A 105 -7.33 -16.14 10.05
CA LEU A 105 -6.77 -14.79 10.11
C LEU A 105 -5.30 -14.74 9.70
N GLU A 106 -4.51 -15.74 10.11
CA GLU A 106 -3.11 -15.86 9.72
C GLU A 106 -2.97 -16.05 8.21
N ASP A 107 -3.72 -16.99 7.63
CA ASP A 107 -3.67 -17.28 6.20
C ASP A 107 -4.15 -16.09 5.37
N PHE A 108 -5.22 -15.42 5.79
CA PHE A 108 -5.69 -14.19 5.14
C PHE A 108 -4.61 -13.09 5.17
N SER A 109 -3.92 -12.94 6.30
CA SER A 109 -2.82 -11.97 6.43
C SER A 109 -1.68 -12.29 5.47
N LYS A 110 -1.27 -13.57 5.36
CA LYS A 110 -0.22 -14.01 4.42
C LYS A 110 -0.59 -13.74 2.96
N VAL A 111 -1.82 -14.12 2.57
CA VAL A 111 -2.29 -13.95 1.18
C VAL A 111 -2.38 -12.46 0.82
N THR A 112 -2.88 -11.64 1.74
CA THR A 112 -2.98 -10.19 1.56
C THR A 112 -1.59 -9.56 1.42
N ASP A 113 -0.66 -9.92 2.31
CA ASP A 113 0.71 -9.41 2.25
C ASP A 113 1.41 -9.78 0.93
N LYS A 114 1.24 -11.03 0.50
CA LYS A 114 1.78 -11.51 -0.77
C LYS A 114 1.19 -10.77 -1.98
N SER A 115 -0.09 -10.44 -1.92
CA SER A 115 -0.77 -9.69 -3.00
C SER A 115 -0.20 -8.28 -3.14
N PHE A 116 0.12 -7.61 -2.02
CA PHE A 116 0.83 -6.34 -2.06
C PHE A 116 2.25 -6.46 -2.61
N GLU A 117 2.97 -7.52 -2.25
CA GLU A 117 4.31 -7.78 -2.80
C GLU A 117 4.27 -7.93 -4.33
N LEU A 118 3.28 -8.65 -4.87
CA LEU A 118 3.09 -8.80 -6.31
C LEU A 118 2.83 -7.45 -7.02
N LEU A 119 2.05 -6.56 -6.40
CA LEU A 119 1.81 -5.22 -6.93
C LEU A 119 3.10 -4.38 -6.98
N ILE A 120 3.96 -4.49 -5.96
CA ILE A 120 5.26 -3.80 -5.96
C ILE A 120 6.18 -4.37 -7.04
N GLN A 121 6.29 -5.70 -7.14
CA GLN A 121 7.08 -6.36 -8.18
C GLN A 121 6.62 -5.97 -9.60
N PHE A 122 5.31 -5.79 -9.79
CA PHE A 122 4.77 -5.28 -11.04
C PHE A 122 5.29 -3.87 -11.36
N LEU A 123 5.27 -2.95 -10.38
CA LEU A 123 5.78 -1.60 -10.57
C LEU A 123 7.29 -1.58 -10.86
N ASP A 124 8.08 -2.42 -10.19
CA ASP A 124 9.52 -2.53 -10.43
C ASP A 124 9.81 -2.98 -11.87
N ARG A 125 9.01 -3.91 -12.41
CA ARG A 125 9.10 -4.31 -13.81
C ARG A 125 8.76 -3.17 -14.76
N VAL A 126 7.66 -2.44 -14.50
CA VAL A 126 7.23 -1.31 -15.33
C VAL A 126 8.30 -0.20 -15.36
N GLU A 127 8.91 0.09 -14.22
CA GLU A 127 10.00 1.08 -14.13
C GLU A 127 11.22 0.66 -14.97
N LYS A 128 11.62 -0.61 -14.88
CA LYS A 128 12.72 -1.15 -15.68
C LYS A 128 12.44 -1.13 -17.18
N GLU A 129 11.21 -1.47 -17.58
CA GLU A 129 10.79 -1.42 -18.98
C GLU A 129 10.78 0.00 -19.53
N LYS A 130 10.32 0.97 -18.73
CA LYS A 130 10.36 2.39 -19.08
C LYS A 130 11.80 2.89 -19.28
N ALA A 131 12.70 2.61 -18.33
CA ALA A 131 14.10 3.01 -18.43
C ALA A 131 14.81 2.39 -19.65
N ALA A 132 14.48 1.15 -20.00
CA ALA A 132 15.02 0.48 -21.17
C ALA A 132 14.49 1.05 -22.50
N ALA A 133 13.26 1.56 -22.52
CA ALA A 133 12.70 2.25 -23.68
C ALA A 133 13.38 3.62 -23.89
N GLU A 134 13.51 4.40 -22.82
CA GLU A 134 14.16 5.72 -22.85
C GLU A 134 15.64 5.63 -23.28
N ALA A 135 16.36 4.57 -22.88
CA ALA A 135 17.74 4.33 -23.32
C ALA A 135 17.84 4.01 -24.82
N LYS A 136 16.87 3.29 -25.39
CA LYS A 136 16.84 2.96 -26.82
C LYS A 136 16.48 4.16 -27.69
N ASP A 137 15.59 5.02 -27.20
CA ASP A 137 15.21 6.24 -27.90
C ASP A 137 16.38 7.26 -27.93
N ALA A 138 17.16 7.35 -26.85
CA ALA A 138 18.36 8.20 -26.80
C ALA A 138 19.48 7.73 -27.75
N GLU A 139 19.68 6.41 -27.88
CA GLU A 139 20.69 5.83 -28.78
C GLU A 139 20.29 5.98 -30.27
N ALA A 140 18.99 6.02 -30.57
CA ALA A 140 18.46 6.30 -31.90
C ALA A 140 18.57 7.78 -32.29
N GLU A 141 18.48 8.70 -31.33
CA GLU A 141 18.61 10.15 -31.56
C GLU A 141 20.07 10.56 -31.79
N GLU A 142 21.03 9.96 -31.08
CA GLU A 142 22.47 10.20 -31.29
C GLU A 142 22.97 9.70 -32.65
N ALA A 143 22.43 8.58 -33.15
CA ALA A 143 22.77 8.03 -34.47
C ALA A 143 22.31 8.90 -35.65
N VAL A 144 21.31 9.77 -35.46
CA VAL A 144 20.79 10.67 -36.51
C VAL A 144 21.64 11.94 -36.65
N VAL A 145 22.40 12.33 -35.63
CA VAL A 145 23.20 13.59 -35.63
C VAL A 145 24.56 13.42 -36.32
N VAL A 146 25.02 12.20 -36.61
CA VAL A 146 26.35 11.94 -37.19
C VAL A 146 26.38 12.02 -38.72
N ASP A 147 25.23 12.14 -39.40
CA ASP A 147 25.12 12.09 -40.88
C ASP A 147 24.74 13.45 -41.52
N VAL A 148 25.34 14.55 -41.03
CA VAL A 148 25.31 15.84 -41.73
C VAL A 148 26.72 16.17 -42.18
N ASP A 149 27.07 15.72 -43.39
CA ASP A 149 28.27 16.17 -44.10
C ASP A 149 28.29 17.71 -44.19
N PRO A 150 29.42 18.38 -43.90
CA PRO A 150 29.52 19.82 -44.06
C PRO A 150 29.38 20.19 -45.54
N ILE A 151 28.34 20.95 -45.85
CA ILE A 151 28.08 21.55 -47.17
C ILE A 151 29.33 22.36 -47.58
N PRO A 152 29.92 22.13 -48.76
CA PRO A 152 31.00 22.98 -49.26
C PRO A 152 30.44 24.39 -49.50
N VAL A 153 31.03 25.38 -48.83
CA VAL A 153 30.75 26.79 -49.09
C VAL A 153 31.37 27.13 -50.45
N GLU A 154 30.54 27.17 -51.49
CA GLU A 154 30.92 27.81 -52.75
C GLU A 154 30.95 29.33 -52.55
N ASP A 155 32.11 29.93 -52.85
CA ASP A 155 32.35 31.36 -52.84
C ASP A 155 31.35 32.08 -53.75
N ALA A 156 30.48 32.90 -53.16
CA ALA A 156 29.68 33.87 -53.89
C ALA A 156 30.43 35.21 -53.96
N PRO A 157 30.53 35.85 -55.14
CA PRO A 157 31.32 37.05 -55.34
C PRO A 157 30.70 38.26 -54.63
N GLU A 158 31.56 39.04 -53.98
CA GLU A 158 31.25 40.41 -53.58
C GLU A 158 31.00 41.25 -54.84
N ASP A 159 29.76 41.70 -55.02
CA ASP A 159 29.48 42.83 -55.90
C ASP A 159 28.59 43.84 -55.17
N SER A 160 29.25 44.91 -54.79
CA SER A 160 28.75 46.25 -54.49
C SER A 160 27.63 46.71 -55.43
N PHE A 161 26.56 47.26 -54.87
CA PHE A 161 25.83 48.34 -55.55
C PHE A 161 25.20 49.34 -54.58
N GLU A 162 25.23 50.59 -55.02
CA GLU A 162 25.13 51.83 -54.27
C GLU A 162 23.71 52.23 -53.83
N SER A 163 23.70 52.91 -52.68
CA SER A 163 22.93 54.12 -52.33
C SER A 163 22.11 54.81 -53.44
N ALA A 164 20.82 55.00 -53.17
CA ALA A 164 20.05 56.26 -53.21
C ALA A 164 18.59 55.89 -52.85
N GLY A 165 17.81 56.61 -52.06
CA GLY A 165 17.80 58.02 -51.70
C GLY A 165 16.31 58.40 -51.59
N ASP A 166 15.95 59.04 -50.48
CA ASP A 166 14.81 59.92 -50.19
C ASP A 166 13.42 59.71 -50.81
N GLY A 167 12.41 59.88 -49.94
CA GLY A 167 11.38 60.87 -50.25
C GLY A 167 9.95 60.58 -49.79
N VAL A 168 9.63 61.16 -48.63
CA VAL A 168 8.30 61.61 -48.11
C VAL A 168 7.29 60.57 -47.63
#